data_AF-A0A6I2JY46-F1
#
_entry.id   AF-A0A6I2JY46-F1
#
_cell.length_a   1.000
_cell.length_b   1.000
_cell.length_c   1.000
_cell.angle_alpha   90.00
_cell.angle_beta   90.00
_cell.angle_gamma   90.00
#
_symmetry.space_group_name_H-M   'P 1'
#
loop_
_entity.id
_entity.type
_entity.pdbx_description
1 polymer ?
#
loop_
_entity_poly.entity_id
_entity_poly.type
_entity_poly.pdbx_seq_one_letter_code
_entity_poly.pdbx_strand_id
1 'polypeptide(L)' 'MKTIKAMSIAAVAALSLMSAASFAQTVSATSLTLDGAEAKIAAQAQQNGQQYKIIEASGNNVVHMTAELYK' A
#
# COMPACT_ATOMS: atom_id res chain seq x y z
N MET A 1 36.04 -0.44 -24.08
CA MET A 1 34.84 0.44 -24.14
C MET A 1 33.52 -0.31 -24.34
N LYS A 2 33.48 -1.47 -25.03
CA LYS A 2 32.22 -2.19 -25.32
C LYS A 2 31.55 -2.86 -24.10
N THR A 3 32.34 -3.39 -23.17
CA THR A 3 31.85 -4.09 -21.96
C THR A 3 31.31 -3.14 -20.89
N ILE A 4 31.94 -1.97 -20.73
CA ILE A 4 31.51 -0.94 -19.76
C ILE A 4 30.14 -0.35 -20.14
N LYS A 5 29.88 -0.11 -21.43
CA LYS A 5 28.56 0.34 -21.92
C LYS A 5 27.45 -0.69 -21.70
N ALA A 6 27.75 -1.98 -21.85
CA ALA A 6 26.78 -3.05 -21.61
C ALA A 6 26.43 -3.16 -20.12
N MET A 7 27.42 -3.07 -19.23
CA MET A 7 27.19 -3.08 -17.78
C MET A 7 26.44 -1.84 -17.30
N SER A 8 26.67 -0.66 -17.88
CA SER A 8 25.91 0.54 -17.53
C SER A 8 24.43 0.45 -17.95
N ILE A 9 24.13 -0.16 -19.10
CA ILE A 9 22.73 -0.32 -19.56
C ILE A 9 22.00 -1.35 -18.69
N ALA A 10 22.65 -2.47 -18.35
CA ALA A 10 22.08 -3.47 -17.45
C ALA A 10 21.86 -2.91 -16.03
N ALA A 11 22.79 -2.10 -15.52
CA ALA A 11 22.65 -1.45 -14.22
C ALA A 11 21.51 -0.41 -14.21
N VAL A 12 21.36 0.39 -15.26
CA VAL A 12 20.25 1.35 -15.40
C VAL A 12 18.91 0.62 -15.49
N ALA A 13 18.82 -0.48 -16.25
CA ALA A 13 17.60 -1.28 -16.32
C ALA A 13 17.24 -1.91 -14.97
N ALA A 14 18.22 -2.48 -14.26
CA ALA A 14 17.98 -3.04 -12.93
C ALA A 14 17.56 -1.97 -11.91
N LEU A 15 18.17 -0.79 -11.93
CA LEU A 15 17.84 0.31 -11.02
C LEU A 15 16.46 0.92 -11.33
N SER A 16 16.05 0.97 -12.59
CA SER A 16 14.71 1.45 -12.98
C SER A 16 13.55 0.57 -12.48
N LEU A 17 13.79 -0.73 -12.27
CA LEU A 17 12.78 -1.65 -11.74
C LEU A 17 12.55 -1.51 -10.23
N MET A 18 13.53 -0.97 -9.50
CA MET A 18 13.42 -0.76 -8.05
C MET A 18 12.60 0.48 -7.69
N SER A 19 12.57 1.50 -8.56
CA SER A 19 11.92 2.79 -8.30
C SER A 19 10.38 2.74 -8.29
N ALA A 20 9.76 1.61 -8.63
CA ALA A 20 8.31 1.45 -8.66
C ALA A 20 7.71 0.81 -7.39
N ALA A 21 8.53 0.39 -6.42
CA ALA A 21 8.07 -0.46 -5.32
C ALA A 21 7.69 0.27 -4.02
N SER A 22 7.81 1.61 -3.95
CA SER A 22 7.63 2.37 -2.71
C SER A 22 6.39 3.28 -2.72
N PHE A 23 5.25 2.74 -3.16
CA PHE A 23 3.96 3.38 -2.93
C PHE A 23 3.40 2.92 -1.59
N ALA A 24 3.01 3.85 -0.72
CA ALA A 24 2.24 3.54 0.48
C ALA A 24 0.88 2.98 0.03
N GLN A 25 0.61 1.71 0.35
CA GLN A 25 -0.61 1.03 -0.09
C GLN A 25 -1.74 1.46 0.84
N THR A 26 -2.74 2.17 0.31
CA THR A 26 -3.95 2.50 1.08
C THR A 26 -5.03 1.46 0.82
N VAL A 27 -5.78 1.14 1.87
CA VAL A 27 -6.95 0.25 1.82
C VAL A 27 -8.17 0.99 2.31
N SER A 28 -9.31 0.72 1.69
CA SER A 28 -10.59 1.30 2.04
C SER A 28 -11.56 0.20 2.48
N ALA A 29 -12.41 0.50 3.44
CA ALA A 29 -13.50 -0.38 3.86
C ALA A 29 -14.77 0.42 4.12
N THR A 30 -15.90 -0.19 3.75
CA THR A 30 -17.23 0.33 4.05
C THR A 30 -17.98 -0.65 4.94
N SER A 31 -18.62 -0.13 5.99
CA SER A 31 -19.47 -0.91 6.89
C SER A 31 -20.60 -0.07 7.48
N LEU A 32 -21.56 -0.71 8.15
CA LEU A 32 -22.63 -0.04 8.88
C LEU A 32 -22.17 0.50 10.25
N THR A 33 -21.05 -0.01 10.76
CA THR A 33 -20.48 0.36 12.06
C THR A 33 -18.99 0.67 11.92
N LEU A 34 -18.47 1.50 12.83
CA LEU A 34 -17.03 1.82 12.90
C LEU A 34 -16.20 0.54 13.09
N ASP A 35 -16.58 -0.29 14.06
CA ASP A 35 -15.89 -1.55 14.36
C ASP A 35 -15.89 -2.50 13.16
N GLY A 36 -16.99 -2.55 12.39
CA GLY A 36 -17.06 -3.40 11.20
C GLY A 36 -16.19 -2.88 10.04
N ALA A 37 -16.02 -1.56 9.93
CA ALA A 37 -15.11 -0.98 8.95
C ALA A 37 -13.66 -1.22 9.35
N GLU A 38 -13.33 -1.05 10.63
CA GLU A 38 -12.00 -1.30 11.16
C GLU A 38 -11.62 -2.78 11.06
N ALA A 39 -12.51 -3.71 11.42
CA ALA A 39 -12.26 -5.15 11.29
C ALA A 39 -11.94 -5.56 9.85
N LYS A 40 -12.57 -4.94 8.86
CA LYS A 40 -12.27 -5.17 7.43
C LYS A 40 -10.90 -4.62 7.03
N ILE A 41 -10.50 -3.47 7.55
CA ILE A 41 -9.16 -2.91 7.33
C ILE A 41 -8.10 -3.77 7.99
N ALA A 42 -8.31 -4.19 9.24
CA ALA A 42 -7.41 -5.06 9.97
C ALA A 42 -7.23 -6.41 9.25
N ALA A 43 -8.31 -7.00 8.74
CA ALA A 43 -8.24 -8.22 7.93
C ALA A 43 -7.42 -8.02 6.65
N GLN A 44 -7.61 -6.91 5.93
CA GLN A 44 -6.83 -6.58 4.74
C GLN A 44 -5.35 -6.35 5.08
N ALA A 45 -5.05 -5.64 6.17
CA ALA A 45 -3.69 -5.41 6.64
C ALA A 45 -2.99 -6.72 6.98
N GLN A 46 -3.67 -7.61 7.71
CA GLN A 46 -3.16 -8.93 8.07
C GLN A 46 -2.92 -9.83 6.85
N GLN A 47 -3.80 -9.78 5.84
CA GLN A 47 -3.61 -10.49 4.58
C GLN A 47 -2.37 -10.01 3.80
N ASN A 48 -2.08 -8.70 3.87
CA ASN A 48 -0.88 -8.12 3.26
C ASN A 48 0.37 -8.28 4.15
N GLY A 49 0.22 -8.81 5.38
CA GLY A 49 1.32 -8.90 6.34
C GLY A 49 1.87 -7.53 6.74
N GLN A 50 1.01 -6.52 6.78
CA GLN A 50 1.35 -5.13 7.06
C GLN A 50 0.58 -4.64 8.29
N GLN A 51 1.14 -3.65 8.97
CA GLN A 51 0.41 -2.85 9.94
C GLN A 51 -0.45 -1.82 9.22
N TYR A 52 -1.47 -1.30 9.89
CA TYR A 52 -2.36 -0.29 9.34
C TYR A 52 -2.44 0.93 10.22
N LYS A 53 -2.67 2.08 9.60
CA LYS A 53 -3.00 3.34 10.26
C LYS A 53 -4.20 3.95 9.58
N ILE A 54 -5.26 4.17 10.33
CA ILE A 54 -6.47 4.84 9.83
C ILE A 54 -6.09 6.30 9.53
N ILE A 55 -6.32 6.74 8.31
CA ILE A 55 -6.05 8.11 7.86
C ILE A 55 -7.34 8.88 7.59
N GLU A 56 -8.44 8.17 7.35
CA GLU A 56 -9.75 8.76 7.13
C GLU A 56 -10.84 7.86 7.70
N ALA A 57 -11.82 8.45 8.36
CA ALA A 57 -13.08 7.81 8.73
C ALA A 57 -14.21 8.82 8.53
N SER A 58 -15.10 8.54 7.57
CA SER A 58 -16.29 9.33 7.29
C SER A 58 -17.53 8.47 7.52
N GLY A 59 -18.46 8.99 8.32
CA GLY A 59 -19.67 8.26 8.70
C GLY A 59 -20.89 9.17 8.66
N ASN A 60 -21.82 8.89 7.75
CA ASN A 60 -23.18 9.42 7.79
C ASN A 60 -24.16 8.25 7.99
N ASN A 61 -24.58 7.62 6.89
CA ASN A 61 -25.47 6.45 6.92
C ASN A 61 -24.72 5.12 6.85
N VAL A 62 -23.47 5.17 6.38
CA VAL A 62 -22.49 4.09 6.33
C VAL A 62 -21.15 4.68 6.73
N VAL A 63 -20.29 3.87 7.34
CA VAL A 63 -18.92 4.21 7.64
C VAL A 63 -18.06 3.86 6.43
N HIS A 64 -17.45 4.86 5.83
CA HIS A 64 -16.31 4.74 4.93
C HIS A 64 -15.04 5.02 5.73
N MET A 65 -14.08 4.11 5.62
CA MET A 65 -12.83 4.20 6.35
C MET A 65 -11.69 3.89 5.40
N THR A 66 -10.61 4.67 5.49
CA THR A 66 -9.40 4.48 4.71
C THR A 66 -8.21 4.40 5.66
N ALA A 67 -7.36 3.41 5.45
CA ALA A 67 -6.12 3.24 6.18
C ALA A 67 -4.94 3.11 5.23
N GLU A 68 -3.79 3.56 5.69
CA GLU A 68 -2.51 3.34 5.06
C GLU A 68 -1.89 2.06 5.63
N LEU A 69 -1.43 1.17 4.75
CA LEU A 69 -0.68 -0.02 5.11
C LEU A 69 0.81 0.27 5.07
N TYR A 70 1.49 -0.10 6.15
CA TYR A 70 2.93 0.04 6.29
C TYR A 70 3.53 -1.23 6.88
N LYS A 71 4.81 -1.42 6.63
CA LYS A 71 5.53 -2.65 6.97
C LYS A 71 6.01 -2.63 8.41
#